data_AF-A0A836SCM8-F1
#
_entry.id   AF-A0A836SCM8-F1
#
_cell.length_a   1.000
_cell.length_b   1.000
_cell.length_c   1.000
_cell.angle_alpha   90.00
_cell.angle_beta   90.00
_cell.angle_gamma   90.00
#
_symmetry.space_group_name_H-M   'P 1'
#
loop_
_entity.id
_entity.type
_entity.pdbx_description
1 polymer ?
#
loop_
_entity_poly.entity_id
_entity_poly.type
_entity_poly.pdbx_seq_one_letter_code
_entity_poly.pdbx_strand_id
1 'polypeptide(L)'
;MKRLLQQTCSKVSKYCDKKLSDNDLAHLDKLYRSLLTRGKKELPPIPPKPIGKRGKLARSDAHNLHERLKKYETAVLLLAKDPQVLFTNNRAERDLRMANVKRKVSGCLRTEIYAQTYCQIPSSLQTMANKGHNPLIAIQIALAGNIYSVEGE
;
A
#
# COMPACT_ATOMS: atom_id res chain seq x y z
N MET A 1 5.90 8.08 15.55
CA MET A 1 5.18 7.75 14.29
C MET A 1 4.11 6.68 14.47
N LYS A 2 4.45 5.44 14.83
CA LYS A 2 3.51 4.31 14.96
C LYS A 2 2.22 4.64 15.74
N ARG A 3 2.35 5.22 16.94
CA ARG A 3 1.20 5.60 17.79
C ARG A 3 0.24 6.59 17.10
N LEU A 4 0.79 7.60 16.41
CA LEU A 4 -0.02 8.59 15.67
C LEU A 4 -0.84 7.88 14.59
N LEU A 5 -0.21 7.02 13.78
CA LEU A 5 -0.89 6.29 12.69
C LEU A 5 -1.95 5.31 13.21
N GLN A 6 -1.72 4.68 14.35
CA GLN A 6 -2.72 3.82 15.00
C GLN A 6 -3.92 4.63 15.49
N GLN A 7 -3.67 5.77 16.16
CA GLN A 7 -4.72 6.66 16.64
C GLN A 7 -5.55 7.23 15.49
N THR A 8 -4.92 7.63 14.40
CA THR A 8 -5.64 8.10 13.21
C THR A 8 -6.52 7.01 12.63
N CYS A 9 -6.06 5.77 12.57
CA CYS A 9 -6.90 4.67 12.06
C CYS A 9 -8.11 4.41 12.94
N SER A 10 -7.91 4.40 14.26
CA SER A 10 -9.02 4.29 15.20
C SER A 10 -10.00 5.46 15.09
N LYS A 11 -9.51 6.66 14.76
CA LYS A 11 -10.36 7.84 14.55
C LYS A 11 -11.12 7.75 13.21
N VAL A 12 -10.44 7.43 12.11
CA VAL A 12 -11.04 7.22 10.77
C VAL A 12 -12.13 6.16 10.81
N SER A 13 -11.89 5.04 11.50
CA SER A 13 -12.84 3.93 11.60
C SER A 13 -14.15 4.30 12.31
N LYS A 14 -14.19 5.40 13.06
CA LYS A 14 -15.41 5.87 13.75
C LYS A 14 -16.28 6.76 12.86
N TYR A 15 -15.75 7.33 11.78
CA TYR A 15 -16.53 8.13 10.84
C TYR A 15 -17.29 7.22 9.87
N CYS A 16 -18.54 7.57 9.56
CA CYS A 16 -19.35 6.85 8.57
C CYS A 16 -18.66 6.81 7.19
N ASP A 17 -18.10 7.95 6.77
CA ASP A 17 -17.43 8.09 5.48
C ASP A 17 -16.01 7.50 5.46
N LYS A 18 -15.47 7.03 6.59
CA LYS A 18 -14.09 6.54 6.73
C LYS A 18 -13.03 7.52 6.20
N LYS A 19 -13.25 8.82 6.38
CA LYS A 19 -12.31 9.91 6.07
C LYS A 19 -12.31 10.94 7.19
N LEU A 20 -11.21 11.66 7.37
CA LEU A 20 -11.13 12.80 8.30
C LEU A 20 -11.63 14.09 7.62
N SER A 21 -12.14 15.01 8.43
CA SER A 21 -12.45 16.39 8.01
C SER A 21 -11.18 17.15 7.66
N ASP A 22 -11.27 18.19 6.82
CA ASP A 22 -10.13 19.01 6.39
C ASP A 22 -9.35 19.62 7.55
N ASN A 23 -10.05 20.06 8.61
CA ASN A 23 -9.42 20.58 9.83
C ASN A 23 -8.58 19.51 10.54
N ASP A 24 -9.11 18.29 10.62
CA ASP A 24 -8.44 17.15 11.23
C ASP A 24 -7.26 16.66 10.40
N LEU A 25 -7.37 16.71 9.07
CA LEU A 25 -6.28 16.41 8.14
C LEU A 25 -5.14 17.43 8.28
N ALA A 26 -5.45 18.72 8.33
CA ALA A 26 -4.44 19.77 8.55
C ALA A 26 -3.74 19.62 9.90
N HIS A 27 -4.50 19.22 10.94
CA HIS A 27 -3.93 18.92 12.25
C HIS A 27 -3.02 17.68 12.20
N LEU A 28 -3.45 16.62 11.51
CA LEU A 28 -2.66 15.41 11.31
C LEU A 28 -1.34 15.70 10.58
N ASP A 29 -1.38 16.48 9.49
CA ASP A 29 -0.20 16.87 8.71
C ASP A 29 0.82 17.62 9.60
N LYS A 30 0.34 18.56 10.43
CA LYS A 30 1.20 19.30 11.38
C LYS A 30 1.84 18.36 12.40
N LEU A 31 1.07 17.46 13.00
CA LEU A 31 1.59 16.48 13.96
C LEU A 31 2.61 15.53 13.32
N TYR A 32 2.33 15.06 12.11
CA TYR A 32 3.20 14.17 11.35
C TYR A 32 4.56 14.83 11.08
N ARG A 33 4.55 16.07 10.56
CA ARG A 33 5.78 16.84 10.28
C ARG A 33 6.55 17.22 11.54
N SER A 34 5.85 17.52 12.63
CA SER A 34 6.47 17.77 13.94
C SER A 34 7.22 16.53 14.44
N LEU A 35 6.59 15.35 14.35
CA LEU A 35 7.24 14.08 14.71
C LEU A 35 8.42 13.74 13.81
N LEU A 36 8.35 14.00 12.50
CA LEU A 36 9.49 13.82 11.60
C LEU A 36 10.66 14.74 11.99
N THR A 37 10.37 15.99 12.35
CA THR A 37 11.40 16.95 12.78
C THR A 37 12.07 16.51 14.08
N ARG A 38 11.28 16.05 15.07
CA ARG A 38 11.81 15.49 16.33
C ARG A 38 12.62 14.23 16.09
N GLY A 39 12.07 13.29 15.33
CA GLY A 39 12.74 12.04 14.99
C GLY A 39 14.07 12.26 14.29
N LYS A 40 14.21 13.31 13.46
CA LYS A 40 15.49 13.66 12.82
C LYS A 40 16.58 14.01 13.84
N LYS A 41 16.22 14.67 14.94
CA LYS A 41 17.17 15.08 15.99
C LYS A 41 17.66 13.90 16.84
N GLU A 42 16.83 12.86 16.96
CA GLU A 42 17.13 11.63 17.72
C GLU A 42 17.92 10.59 16.91
N LEU A 43 18.16 10.83 15.61
CA LEU A 43 18.88 9.88 14.77
C LEU A 43 20.37 9.80 15.17
N PRO A 44 20.96 8.58 15.22
CA PRO A 44 22.37 8.42 15.52
C PRO A 44 23.23 9.06 14.42
N PRO A 45 24.42 9.61 14.74
CA PRO A 45 25.29 10.20 13.73
C PRO A 45 25.65 9.18 12.64
N ILE A 46 25.69 9.63 11.38
CA ILE A 46 26.09 8.77 10.26
C ILE A 46 27.60 8.55 10.36
N PRO A 47 28.08 7.30 10.47
CA PRO A 47 29.51 7.04 10.56
C PRO A 47 30.24 7.56 9.31
N PRO A 48 31.44 8.13 9.46
CA PRO A 48 32.21 8.62 8.32
C PRO A 48 32.57 7.47 7.39
N LYS A 49 32.64 7.76 6.09
CA LYS A 49 32.98 6.74 5.09
C LYS A 49 34.45 6.31 5.29
N PRO A 50 34.74 5.01 5.48
CA PRO A 50 36.11 4.54 5.60
C PRO A 50 36.88 4.78 4.30
N ILE A 51 38.11 5.26 4.42
CA ILE A 51 39.02 5.53 3.31
C ILE A 51 39.26 4.22 2.54
N GLY A 52 39.15 4.25 1.21
CA GLY A 52 39.41 3.10 0.33
C GLY A 52 38.20 2.21 -0.02
N LYS A 53 37.05 2.33 0.67
CA LYS A 53 35.83 1.58 0.26
C LYS A 53 35.09 2.30 -0.88
N ARG A 54 34.94 1.61 -2.02
CA ARG A 54 34.06 2.03 -3.12
C ARG A 54 32.58 1.74 -2.78
N GLY A 55 31.66 2.58 -3.25
CA GLY A 55 30.21 2.45 -3.03
C GLY A 55 29.61 3.41 -1.98
N LYS A 56 28.27 3.40 -1.88
CA LYS A 56 27.49 4.14 -0.86
C LYS A 56 27.53 3.37 0.46
N LEU A 57 27.73 4.07 1.57
CA LEU A 57 27.66 3.45 2.90
C LEU A 57 26.20 3.14 3.24
N ALA A 58 25.94 1.94 3.75
CA ALA A 58 24.63 1.56 4.24
C ALA A 58 24.27 2.47 5.43
N ARG A 59 23.12 3.16 5.32
CA ARG A 59 22.56 3.95 6.42
C ARG A 59 21.87 3.02 7.43
N SER A 60 21.78 3.45 8.68
CA SER A 60 21.04 2.70 9.71
C SER A 60 19.55 2.56 9.33
N ASP A 61 18.91 1.51 9.83
CA ASP A 61 17.49 1.26 9.58
C ASP A 61 16.61 2.44 10.01
N ALA A 62 16.98 3.11 11.11
CA ALA A 62 16.30 4.31 11.58
C ALA A 62 16.37 5.47 10.55
N HIS A 63 17.53 5.68 9.93
CA HIS A 63 17.69 6.67 8.86
C HIS A 63 16.85 6.30 7.63
N ASN A 64 16.91 5.04 7.19
CA ASN A 64 16.16 4.57 6.04
C ASN A 64 14.65 4.73 6.26
N LEU A 65 14.16 4.39 7.46
CA LEU A 65 12.77 4.54 7.83
C LEU A 65 12.34 6.01 7.85
N HIS A 66 13.14 6.90 8.47
CA HIS A 66 12.86 8.33 8.52
C HIS A 66 12.73 8.93 7.12
N GLU A 67 13.68 8.63 6.25
CA GLU A 67 13.67 9.12 4.87
C GLU A 67 12.49 8.59 4.07
N ARG A 68 12.12 7.32 4.25
CA ARG A 68 10.94 6.75 3.59
C ARG A 68 9.66 7.39 4.07
N LEU A 69 9.51 7.62 5.38
CA LEU A 69 8.34 8.32 5.93
C LEU A 69 8.23 9.74 5.38
N LYS A 70 9.35 10.47 5.31
CA LYS A 70 9.38 11.80 4.71
C LYS A 70 9.05 11.78 3.21
N LYS A 71 9.64 10.86 2.44
CA LYS A 71 9.46 10.78 0.98
C LYS A 71 8.03 10.40 0.60
N TYR A 72 7.41 9.49 1.36
CA TYR A 72 6.10 8.95 1.08
C TYR A 72 5.02 9.48 2.04
N GLU A 73 5.18 10.71 2.56
CA GLU A 73 4.23 11.36 3.48
C GLU A 73 2.79 11.31 2.93
N THR A 74 2.62 11.69 1.66
CA THR A 74 1.30 11.69 1.00
C THR A 74 0.68 10.31 0.94
N ALA A 75 1.46 9.28 0.62
CA ALA A 75 0.99 7.90 0.57
C ALA A 75 0.66 7.34 1.95
N VAL A 76 1.46 7.68 2.98
CA VAL A 76 1.22 7.25 4.36
C VAL A 76 -0.06 7.86 4.93
N LEU A 77 -0.33 9.13 4.62
CA LEU A 77 -1.51 9.85 5.09
C LEU A 77 -2.74 9.62 4.21
N LEU A 78 -2.62 8.85 3.13
CA LEU A 78 -3.73 8.54 2.22
C LEU A 78 -4.87 7.81 2.93
N LEU A 79 -4.57 6.97 3.93
CA LEU A 79 -5.56 6.26 4.77
C LEU A 79 -6.55 7.19 5.47
N ALA A 80 -6.18 8.46 5.64
CA ALA A 80 -6.99 9.46 6.31
C ALA A 80 -7.90 10.23 5.33
N LYS A 81 -7.59 10.17 4.03
CA LYS A 81 -8.22 10.93 2.95
C LYS A 81 -9.12 10.05 2.08
N ASP A 82 -8.69 8.84 1.79
CA ASP A 82 -9.36 7.91 0.89
C ASP A 82 -9.91 6.69 1.65
N PRO A 83 -11.25 6.53 1.71
CA PRO A 83 -11.92 5.38 2.35
C PRO A 83 -11.54 4.02 1.76
N GLN A 84 -11.07 3.97 0.51
CA GLN A 84 -10.68 2.74 -0.17
C GLN A 84 -9.33 2.20 0.33
N VAL A 85 -8.53 3.06 0.96
CA VAL A 85 -7.19 2.76 1.44
C VAL A 85 -7.26 2.24 2.87
N LEU A 86 -7.22 0.92 3.00
CA LEU A 86 -7.20 0.25 4.30
C LEU A 86 -5.86 0.46 5.02
N PHE A 87 -5.90 0.50 6.35
CA PHE A 87 -4.68 0.60 7.18
C PHE A 87 -3.75 -0.61 7.04
N THR A 88 -4.30 -1.79 6.78
CA THR A 88 -3.53 -3.04 6.75
C THR A 88 -3.16 -3.43 5.33
N ASN A 89 -1.96 -3.97 5.17
CA ASN A 89 -1.48 -4.53 3.89
C ASN A 89 -2.10 -5.90 3.56
N ASN A 90 -2.93 -6.45 4.44
CA ASN A 90 -3.47 -7.81 4.34
C ASN A 90 -4.20 -8.08 3.01
N ARG A 91 -4.86 -7.06 2.45
CA ARG A 91 -5.54 -7.17 1.15
C ARG A 91 -4.52 -7.34 0.01
N ALA A 92 -3.60 -6.39 -0.12
CA ALA A 92 -2.58 -6.44 -1.17
C ALA A 92 -1.66 -7.67 -1.04
N GLU A 93 -1.33 -8.10 0.18
CA GLU A 93 -0.57 -9.34 0.39
C GLU A 93 -1.34 -10.58 -0.05
N ARG A 94 -2.64 -10.66 0.26
CA ARG A 94 -3.50 -11.77 -0.19
C ARG A 94 -3.57 -11.80 -1.72
N ASP A 95 -3.77 -10.66 -2.35
CA ASP A 95 -3.89 -10.54 -3.80
C ASP A 95 -2.59 -11.00 -4.51
N LEU A 96 -1.42 -10.66 -3.95
CA LEU A 96 -0.12 -11.07 -4.50
C LEU A 96 0.28 -12.51 -4.12
N ARG A 97 -0.38 -13.13 -3.15
CA ARG A 97 0.03 -14.44 -2.62
C ARG A 97 -0.05 -15.54 -3.67
N MET A 98 -1.13 -15.57 -4.46
CA MET A 98 -1.31 -16.61 -5.49
C MET A 98 -0.25 -16.55 -6.58
N ALA A 99 0.13 -15.34 -7.02
CA ALA A 99 1.23 -15.15 -7.96
C ALA A 99 2.56 -15.65 -7.39
N ASN A 100 2.84 -15.38 -6.11
CA ASN A 100 4.05 -15.86 -5.44
C ASN A 100 4.07 -17.38 -5.29
N VAL A 101 2.95 -18.01 -4.96
CA VAL A 101 2.81 -19.47 -4.89
C VAL A 101 3.01 -20.09 -6.27
N LYS A 102 2.43 -19.50 -7.33
CA LYS A 102 2.62 -19.97 -8.71
C LYS A 102 4.08 -19.92 -9.13
N ARG A 103 4.77 -18.82 -8.81
CA ARG A 103 6.20 -18.64 -9.10
C ARG A 103 7.09 -19.60 -8.31
N LYS A 104 6.83 -19.79 -7.01
CA LYS A 104 7.74 -20.50 -6.09
C LYS A 104 7.47 -22.01 -6.01
N VAL A 105 6.20 -22.43 -6.07
CA VAL A 105 5.78 -23.79 -5.69
C VAL A 105 5.11 -24.53 -6.85
N SER A 106 4.21 -23.89 -7.59
CA SER A 106 3.33 -24.57 -8.57
C SER A 106 3.84 -24.49 -10.02
N GLY A 107 5.12 -24.80 -10.23
CA GLY A 107 5.74 -24.76 -11.56
C GLY A 107 5.82 -23.33 -12.10
N CYS A 108 6.97 -22.68 -11.89
CA CYS A 108 7.24 -21.31 -12.30
C CYS A 108 6.86 -21.05 -13.76
N LEU A 109 6.23 -19.91 -14.03
CA LEU A 109 5.88 -19.47 -15.38
C LEU A 109 7.16 -19.08 -16.12
N ARG A 110 7.47 -19.77 -17.23
CA ARG A 110 8.67 -19.54 -18.05
C ARG A 110 8.40 -18.68 -19.30
N THR A 111 7.14 -18.49 -19.63
CA THR A 111 6.69 -17.70 -20.79
C THR A 111 5.87 -16.51 -20.29
N GLU A 112 6.19 -15.33 -20.80
CA GLU A 112 5.53 -14.09 -20.39
C GLU A 112 4.04 -14.10 -20.68
N ILE A 113 3.61 -14.58 -21.86
CA ILE A 113 2.21 -14.67 -22.26
C ILE A 113 1.40 -15.43 -21.21
N TYR A 114 1.86 -16.62 -20.79
CA TYR A 114 1.17 -17.40 -19.76
C TYR A 114 1.17 -16.72 -18.40
N ALA A 115 2.21 -15.95 -18.08
CA ALA A 115 2.23 -15.17 -16.84
C ALA A 115 1.22 -14.02 -16.86
N GLN A 116 1.10 -13.31 -17.99
CA GLN A 116 0.11 -12.27 -18.19
C GLN A 116 -1.30 -12.84 -18.10
N THR A 117 -1.60 -13.94 -18.81
CA THR A 117 -2.93 -14.59 -18.75
C THR A 117 -3.25 -15.09 -17.33
N TYR A 118 -2.25 -15.66 -16.63
CA TYR A 118 -2.42 -16.09 -15.25
C TYR A 118 -2.73 -14.93 -14.29
N CYS A 119 -2.14 -13.75 -14.51
CA CYS A 119 -2.42 -12.57 -13.69
C CYS A 119 -3.75 -11.89 -14.06
N GLN A 120 -4.13 -11.90 -15.34
CA GLN A 120 -5.36 -11.27 -15.84
C GLN A 120 -6.62 -11.87 -15.19
N ILE A 121 -6.73 -13.20 -15.15
CA ILE A 121 -7.91 -13.90 -14.60
C ILE A 121 -8.21 -13.48 -13.14
N PRO A 122 -7.29 -13.66 -12.16
CA PRO A 122 -7.53 -13.27 -10.79
C PRO A 122 -7.64 -11.74 -10.64
N SER A 123 -6.92 -10.95 -11.44
CA SER A 123 -7.04 -9.49 -11.41
C SER A 123 -8.45 -9.01 -11.76
N SER A 124 -9.07 -9.58 -12.80
CA SER A 124 -10.43 -9.23 -13.21
C SER A 124 -11.46 -9.61 -12.14
N LEU A 125 -11.35 -10.83 -11.58
CA LEU A 125 -12.22 -11.29 -10.50
C LEU A 125 -12.07 -10.44 -9.24
N GLN A 126 -10.84 -10.12 -8.86
CA GLN A 126 -10.56 -9.27 -7.69
C GLN A 126 -11.11 -7.86 -7.89
N THR A 127 -10.99 -7.30 -9.09
CA THR A 127 -11.53 -5.98 -9.43
C THR A 127 -13.06 -5.97 -9.29
N MET A 128 -13.74 -6.98 -9.81
CA MET A 128 -15.20 -7.10 -9.69
C MET A 128 -15.64 -7.32 -8.23
N ALA A 129 -14.92 -8.13 -7.47
CA ALA A 129 -15.16 -8.30 -6.03
C ALA A 129 -14.93 -6.98 -5.26
N ASN A 130 -13.93 -6.19 -5.65
CA ASN A 130 -13.65 -4.88 -5.05
C ASN A 130 -14.76 -3.86 -5.34
N LYS A 131 -15.43 -3.98 -6.49
CA LYS A 131 -16.63 -3.21 -6.87
C LYS A 131 -17.91 -3.73 -6.20
N GLY A 132 -17.86 -4.84 -5.46
CA GLY A 132 -19.00 -5.42 -4.75
C GLY A 132 -19.76 -6.51 -5.52
N HIS A 133 -19.29 -6.93 -6.69
CA HIS A 133 -19.93 -7.99 -7.46
C HIS A 133 -19.51 -9.38 -6.99
N ASN A 134 -20.43 -10.34 -7.05
CA ASN A 134 -20.14 -11.75 -6.77
C ASN A 134 -19.17 -12.31 -7.84
N PRO A 135 -18.12 -13.05 -7.46
CA PRO A 135 -17.16 -13.62 -8.42
C PRO A 135 -17.80 -14.54 -9.47
N LEU A 136 -18.89 -15.25 -9.15
CA LEU A 136 -19.61 -16.06 -10.14
C LEU A 136 -20.27 -15.20 -11.22
N ILE A 137 -20.86 -14.07 -10.82
CA ILE A 137 -21.45 -13.09 -11.74
C ILE A 137 -20.34 -12.48 -12.60
N ALA A 138 -19.18 -12.19 -12.02
CA ALA A 138 -18.02 -11.68 -12.76
C ALA A 138 -17.53 -12.66 -13.84
N ILE A 139 -17.51 -13.96 -13.55
CA ILE A 139 -17.17 -15.01 -14.54
C ILE A 139 -18.21 -15.02 -15.66
N GLN A 140 -19.50 -14.96 -15.32
CA GLN A 140 -20.58 -14.94 -16.30
C GLN A 140 -20.49 -13.74 -17.24
N ILE A 141 -20.22 -12.54 -16.71
CA ILE A 141 -20.01 -11.31 -17.48
C ILE A 141 -18.78 -11.44 -18.39
N ALA A 142 -17.69 -12.02 -17.89
CA ALA A 142 -16.48 -12.23 -18.67
C ALA A 142 -16.68 -13.20 -19.83
N LEU A 143 -17.41 -14.30 -19.61
CA LEU A 143 -17.77 -15.27 -20.64
C LEU A 143 -18.73 -14.70 -21.69
N ALA A 144 -19.59 -13.75 -21.29
CA ALA A 144 -20.47 -13.02 -22.20
C ALA A 144 -19.76 -11.94 -23.05
N GLY A 145 -18.45 -11.75 -22.86
CA GLY A 145 -17.64 -10.77 -23.63
C GLY A 145 -17.72 -9.33 -23.10
N ASN A 146 -18.37 -9.09 -21.96
CA ASN A 146 -18.71 -7.77 -21.43
C ASN A 146 -17.84 -7.33 -20.24
N ILE A 147 -16.54 -7.62 -20.28
CA ILE A 147 -15.59 -7.46 -19.15
C ILE A 147 -15.54 -6.00 -18.61
N TYR A 148 -15.97 -5.01 -19.40
CA TYR A 148 -15.92 -3.58 -19.06
C TYR A 148 -17.25 -2.84 -19.11
N SER A 149 -18.38 -3.50 -19.40
CA SER A 149 -19.69 -2.81 -19.51
C SER A 149 -20.36 -2.53 -18.16
N VAL A 150 -19.64 -2.71 -17.05
CA VAL A 150 -20.13 -2.44 -15.69
C VAL A 150 -19.37 -1.23 -15.13
N GLU A 151 -19.58 -0.09 -15.79
CA GLU A 151 -19.47 1.21 -15.12
C GLU A 151 -20.78 1.41 -14.35
N GLY A 152 -20.66 1.67 -13.05
CA GLY A 152 -21.74 1.54 -12.09
C GLY A 152 -22.89 2.52 -12.29
N GLU A 153 -24.06 2.07 -11.87
CA GLU A 153 -25.05 2.91 -11.20
C GLU A 153 -24.62 3.17 -9.74
#